data_AF-A0A4V1ITF3-F1
#
_entry.id   AF-A0A4V1ITF3-F1
#
_cell.length_a   1.000
_cell.length_b   1.000
_cell.length_c   1.000
_cell.angle_alpha   90.00
_cell.angle_beta   90.00
_cell.angle_gamma   90.00
#
_symmetry.space_group_name_H-M   'P 1'
#
loop_
_entity.id
_entity.type
_entity.pdbx_description
1 polymer ?
#
loop_
_entity_poly.entity_id
_entity_poly.type
_entity_poly.pdbx_seq_one_letter_code
_entity_poly.pdbx_strand_id
1 'polypeptide(L)'
;MPSTFEHEHALQRLPVPPLAQTVAVFLKSVQPLQSPEAHARTAALAAAFLANEGPELQRRLEAHDAAQPYSWLEAWWLRDAYLTWREGLMINSNWYMLLQDAARLPPLPIRREPQSAGYSRAQVHRATMVAVGLLKFHEQLCAGTVPPETTAAGQPLDMDQYRHLFGVCRVPKPGCDELVESFPSPSKHILLMAESQMAVIQVYTDVGQRVSVLHLYNQLCDALDMFAAAPTQQPPVSIFTGLHRDTWSSIYQEIIDASPAHADNMHAIQHALFAICLDANSQTLLQNYFATNTFHGPHGYNRWFDLGLSLVASTDGHVGINGEHSPCDALVPVLMVEQVMAAQPETDKDVVEQLPASAFPSPRPLLWNLPGPRFADHFAAADRAAAQAVLNSDVHVLRTNAIGSTFIKRQARCSPDAFVQMALQATFFRLHDELTPVYETASTRLFRHGRTETTRSLSNASAAFVRAL
;
A
#
# COMPACT_ATOMS: atom_id res chain seq x y z
N MET A 1 17.14 -24.45 5.17
CA MET A 1 16.52 -23.30 5.87
C MET A 1 15.04 -23.59 5.97
N PRO A 2 14.35 -23.12 7.03
CA PRO A 2 12.91 -23.33 7.15
C PRO A 2 12.17 -22.70 5.96
N SER A 3 11.03 -23.29 5.58
CA SER A 3 10.19 -22.74 4.50
C SER A 3 9.44 -21.49 4.97
N THR A 4 9.12 -20.56 4.07
CA THR A 4 8.49 -19.26 4.40
C THR A 4 7.29 -19.36 5.34
N PHE A 5 6.44 -20.36 5.13
CA PHE A 5 5.19 -20.56 5.88
C PHE A 5 5.28 -21.70 6.91
N GLU A 6 6.49 -22.12 7.28
CA GLU A 6 6.70 -23.29 8.15
C GLU A 6 6.03 -23.17 9.52
N HIS A 7 5.96 -21.96 10.06
CA HIS A 7 5.47 -21.72 11.42
C HIS A 7 3.97 -21.39 11.50
N GLU A 8 3.27 -21.24 10.37
CA GLU A 8 1.85 -20.83 10.31
C GLU A 8 0.94 -21.71 11.18
N HIS A 9 1.16 -23.02 11.15
CA HIS A 9 0.36 -23.98 11.91
C HIS A 9 0.66 -23.98 13.41
N ALA A 10 1.80 -23.41 13.83
CA ALA A 10 2.23 -23.36 15.22
C ALA A 10 1.82 -22.06 15.94
N LEU A 11 1.37 -21.04 15.19
CA LEU A 11 0.92 -19.79 15.76
C LEU A 11 -0.40 -19.95 16.52
N GLN A 12 -0.51 -19.23 17.63
CA GLN A 12 -1.73 -19.20 18.42
C GLN A 12 -2.80 -18.40 17.68
N ARG A 13 -4.06 -18.74 17.91
CA ARG A 13 -5.19 -17.94 17.42
C ARG A 13 -5.21 -16.58 18.10
N LEU A 14 -5.77 -15.58 17.42
CA LEU A 14 -6.01 -14.26 18.01
C LEU A 14 -6.98 -14.42 19.19
N PRO A 15 -6.59 -14.05 20.43
CA PRO A 15 -7.46 -14.23 21.59
C PRO A 15 -8.65 -13.28 21.53
N VAL A 16 -9.74 -13.66 22.18
CA VAL A 16 -10.84 -12.76 22.54
C VAL A 16 -10.56 -12.23 23.95
N PRO A 17 -10.30 -10.91 24.13
CA PRO A 17 -10.03 -10.36 25.46
C PRO A 17 -11.26 -10.47 26.37
N PRO A 18 -11.07 -10.63 27.70
CA PRO A 18 -12.17 -10.60 28.66
C PRO A 18 -12.94 -9.28 28.60
N LEU A 19 -14.27 -9.37 28.50
CA LEU A 19 -15.16 -8.20 28.38
C LEU A 19 -14.89 -7.10 29.43
N ALA A 20 -14.75 -7.50 30.70
CA ALA A 20 -14.50 -6.56 31.80
C ALA A 20 -13.16 -5.82 31.65
N GLN A 21 -12.13 -6.51 31.13
CA GLN A 21 -10.82 -5.91 30.86
C GLN A 21 -10.93 -4.90 29.71
N THR A 22 -11.60 -5.26 28.62
CA THR A 22 -11.83 -4.37 27.46
C THR A 22 -12.55 -3.09 27.88
N VAL A 23 -13.62 -3.21 28.67
CA VAL A 23 -14.38 -2.05 29.17
C VAL A 23 -13.54 -1.18 30.11
N ALA A 24 -12.72 -1.77 30.98
CA ALA A 24 -11.83 -1.01 31.86
C ALA A 24 -10.78 -0.22 31.08
N VAL A 25 -10.17 -0.82 30.05
CA VAL A 25 -9.20 -0.15 29.17
C VAL A 25 -9.88 0.94 28.35
N PHE A 26 -11.08 0.69 27.81
CA PHE A 26 -11.88 1.69 27.10
C PHE A 26 -12.12 2.93 27.97
N LEU A 27 -12.64 2.75 29.20
CA LEU A 27 -12.90 3.87 30.11
C LEU A 27 -11.64 4.68 30.40
N LYS A 28 -10.50 4.00 30.66
CA LYS A 28 -9.21 4.67 30.87
C LYS A 28 -8.76 5.47 29.64
N SER A 29 -9.05 4.99 28.43
CA SER A 29 -8.65 5.65 27.18
C SER A 29 -9.46 6.90 26.85
N VAL A 30 -10.73 6.95 27.24
CA VAL A 30 -11.61 8.11 26.97
C VAL A 30 -11.61 9.15 28.08
N GLN A 31 -11.16 8.77 29.28
CA GLN A 31 -11.06 9.69 30.42
C GLN A 31 -10.36 11.03 30.12
N PRO A 32 -9.19 11.09 29.44
CA PRO A 32 -8.53 12.37 29.19
C PRO A 32 -9.30 13.29 28.23
N LEU A 33 -10.26 12.75 27.48
CA LEU A 33 -11.08 13.48 26.50
C LEU A 33 -12.39 14.02 27.09
N GLN A 34 -12.69 13.71 28.35
CA GLN A 34 -14.02 13.92 28.92
C GLN A 34 -13.95 14.80 30.17
N SER A 35 -14.99 15.61 30.38
CA SER A 35 -15.23 16.23 31.68
C SER A 35 -15.54 15.15 32.73
N PRO A 36 -15.37 15.43 34.04
CA PRO A 36 -15.76 14.49 35.10
C PRO A 36 -17.20 13.99 34.97
N GLU A 37 -18.13 14.87 34.60
CA GLU A 37 -19.55 14.54 34.44
C GLU A 37 -19.79 13.67 33.21
N ALA A 38 -19.13 13.97 32.08
CA ALA A 38 -19.21 13.14 30.87
C ALA A 38 -18.60 11.75 31.08
N HIS A 39 -17.50 11.69 31.83
CA HIS A 39 -16.86 10.42 32.19
C HIS A 39 -17.73 9.59 33.14
N ALA A 40 -18.36 10.22 34.14
CA ALA A 40 -19.30 9.54 35.04
C ALA A 40 -20.50 8.95 34.26
N ARG A 41 -21.04 9.67 33.28
CA ARG A 41 -22.09 9.15 32.38
C ARG A 41 -21.58 7.95 31.57
N THR A 42 -20.38 8.06 30.99
CA THR A 42 -19.77 6.97 30.21
C THR A 42 -19.54 5.73 31.07
N ALA A 43 -19.06 5.90 32.30
CA ALA A 43 -18.86 4.81 33.25
C ALA A 43 -20.18 4.14 33.65
N ALA A 44 -21.27 4.90 33.84
CA ALA A 44 -22.59 4.34 34.12
C ALA A 44 -23.12 3.52 32.94
N LEU A 45 -22.95 3.99 31.70
CA LEU A 45 -23.32 3.24 30.49
C LEU A 45 -22.48 1.96 30.34
N ALA A 46 -21.17 2.04 30.59
CA ALA A 46 -20.27 0.89 30.56
C ALA A 46 -20.64 -0.17 31.60
N ALA A 47 -21.02 0.26 32.81
CA ALA A 47 -21.52 -0.64 33.85
C ALA A 47 -22.85 -1.30 33.46
N ALA A 48 -23.78 -0.54 32.86
CA ALA A 48 -25.04 -1.08 32.34
C ALA A 48 -24.79 -2.11 31.23
N PHE A 49 -23.88 -1.83 30.30
CA PHE A 49 -23.49 -2.76 29.24
C PHE A 49 -22.91 -4.07 29.81
N LEU A 50 -22.04 -3.98 30.81
CA LEU A 50 -21.48 -5.15 31.49
C LEU A 50 -22.54 -5.99 32.22
N ALA A 51 -23.59 -5.36 32.73
CA ALA A 51 -24.67 -6.04 33.44
C ALA A 51 -25.76 -6.60 32.51
N ASN A 52 -25.93 -6.03 31.32
CA ASN A 52 -27.04 -6.32 30.41
C ASN A 52 -26.56 -7.02 29.12
N GLU A 53 -26.36 -6.28 28.03
CA GLU A 53 -26.15 -6.88 26.70
C GLU A 53 -24.74 -7.46 26.51
N GLY A 54 -23.74 -6.90 27.20
CA GLY A 54 -22.33 -7.23 27.04
C GLY A 54 -22.00 -8.72 27.20
N PRO A 55 -22.43 -9.42 28.27
CA PRO A 55 -22.17 -10.84 28.45
C PRO A 55 -22.69 -11.72 27.31
N GLU A 56 -23.88 -11.44 26.78
CA GLU A 56 -24.44 -12.20 25.65
C GLU A 56 -23.69 -11.92 24.35
N LEU A 57 -23.28 -10.67 24.11
CA LEU A 57 -22.47 -10.30 22.94
C LEU A 57 -21.08 -10.93 23.00
N GLN A 58 -20.43 -10.93 24.18
CA GLN A 58 -19.15 -11.61 24.41
C GLN A 58 -19.25 -13.12 24.14
N ARG A 59 -20.30 -13.77 24.65
CA ARG A 59 -20.55 -15.19 24.41
C ARG A 59 -20.73 -15.51 22.93
N ARG A 60 -21.43 -14.63 22.18
CA ARG A 60 -21.57 -14.75 20.72
C ARG A 60 -20.25 -14.56 19.99
N LEU A 61 -19.42 -13.62 20.44
CA LEU A 61 -18.09 -13.38 19.89
C LEU A 61 -17.17 -14.60 20.09
N GLU A 62 -17.16 -15.18 21.29
CA GLU A 62 -16.40 -16.40 21.60
C GLU A 62 -16.90 -17.61 20.78
N ALA A 63 -18.22 -17.74 20.61
CA ALA A 63 -18.79 -18.79 19.75
C ALA A 63 -18.44 -18.57 18.26
N HIS A 64 -18.38 -17.32 17.81
CA HIS A 64 -17.93 -16.96 16.46
C HIS A 64 -16.46 -17.30 16.27
N ASP A 65 -15.58 -16.95 17.21
CA ASP A 65 -14.16 -17.33 17.18
C ASP A 65 -13.99 -18.85 17.07
N ALA A 66 -14.69 -19.61 17.91
CA ALA A 66 -14.65 -21.07 17.89
C ALA A 66 -15.07 -21.69 16.54
N ALA A 67 -15.84 -20.96 15.74
CA ALA A 67 -16.28 -21.37 14.40
C ALA A 67 -15.35 -20.91 13.27
N GLN A 68 -14.40 -20.00 13.52
CA GLN A 68 -13.48 -19.49 12.49
C GLN A 68 -12.24 -20.37 12.31
N PRO A 69 -11.70 -20.53 11.09
CA PRO A 69 -10.53 -21.36 10.84
C PRO A 69 -9.23 -20.80 11.43
N TYR A 70 -9.05 -19.47 11.46
CA TYR A 70 -7.78 -18.83 11.81
C TYR A 70 -7.93 -17.78 12.93
N SER A 71 -8.62 -16.68 12.62
CA SER A 71 -8.87 -15.57 13.54
C SER A 71 -10.33 -15.14 13.45
N TRP A 72 -10.93 -14.79 14.60
CA TRP A 72 -12.30 -14.28 14.65
C TRP A 72 -12.49 -12.94 13.94
N LEU A 73 -11.41 -12.15 13.86
CA LEU A 73 -11.44 -10.77 13.38
C LEU A 73 -11.12 -10.63 11.90
N GLU A 74 -10.37 -11.56 11.30
CA GLU A 74 -9.81 -11.45 9.93
C GLU A 74 -10.86 -11.03 8.88
N ALA A 75 -11.93 -11.81 8.74
CA ALA A 75 -12.96 -11.55 7.73
C ALA A 75 -13.75 -10.26 8.01
N TRP A 76 -14.03 -9.95 9.28
CA TRP A 76 -14.70 -8.70 9.66
C TRP A 76 -13.80 -7.50 9.45
N TRP A 77 -12.50 -7.60 9.75
CA TRP A 77 -11.54 -6.52 9.54
C TRP A 77 -11.40 -6.19 8.06
N LEU A 78 -11.17 -7.20 7.21
CA LEU A 78 -11.09 -7.00 5.77
C LEU A 78 -12.39 -6.37 5.22
N ARG A 79 -13.55 -6.95 5.57
CA ARG A 79 -14.84 -6.50 5.04
C ARG A 79 -15.24 -5.12 5.57
N ASP A 80 -15.23 -4.95 6.88
CA ASP A 80 -15.85 -3.79 7.55
C ASP A 80 -14.89 -2.59 7.65
N ALA A 81 -13.57 -2.80 7.75
CA ALA A 81 -12.61 -1.70 7.76
C ALA A 81 -12.22 -1.24 6.34
N TYR A 82 -12.28 -2.12 5.33
CA TYR A 82 -11.82 -1.80 3.98
C TYR A 82 -12.88 -1.98 2.90
N LEU A 83 -13.40 -3.19 2.67
CA LEU A 83 -14.16 -3.49 1.44
C LEU A 83 -15.53 -2.79 1.38
N THR A 84 -16.16 -2.58 2.53
CA THR A 84 -17.42 -1.83 2.65
C THR A 84 -17.21 -0.32 2.82
N TRP A 85 -15.98 0.14 3.03
CA TRP A 85 -15.69 1.57 3.06
C TRP A 85 -15.78 2.16 1.65
N ARG A 86 -16.56 3.23 1.49
CA ARG A 86 -16.98 3.73 0.17
C ARG A 86 -16.26 4.97 -0.31
N GLU A 87 -15.42 5.60 0.51
CA GLU A 87 -14.59 6.71 0.04
C GLU A 87 -13.57 6.27 -1.01
N GLY A 88 -13.13 7.22 -1.84
CA GLY A 88 -12.12 6.93 -2.87
C GLY A 88 -10.80 6.46 -2.27
N LEU A 89 -10.16 5.45 -2.86
CA LEU A 89 -8.94 4.86 -2.30
C LEU A 89 -7.76 5.83 -2.35
N MET A 90 -7.69 6.63 -3.41
CA MET A 90 -6.74 7.74 -3.54
C MET A 90 -6.83 8.62 -2.30
N ILE A 91 -5.69 8.84 -1.64
CA ILE A 91 -5.53 9.60 -0.39
C ILE A 91 -6.14 8.92 0.84
N ASN A 92 -7.39 8.44 0.78
CA ASN A 92 -8.09 8.01 1.97
C ASN A 92 -7.63 6.61 2.45
N SER A 93 -7.28 5.69 1.55
CA SER A 93 -6.93 4.31 1.92
C SER A 93 -5.52 3.88 1.50
N ASN A 94 -5.06 4.25 0.30
CA ASN A 94 -3.77 3.78 -0.19
C ASN A 94 -2.62 4.27 0.69
N TRP A 95 -1.62 3.43 0.90
CA TRP A 95 -0.38 3.80 1.56
C TRP A 95 0.69 4.16 0.51
N TYR A 96 1.75 4.85 0.95
CA TYR A 96 2.92 5.11 0.11
C TYR A 96 4.22 5.06 0.90
N MET A 97 5.31 4.78 0.21
CA MET A 97 6.66 4.78 0.78
C MET A 97 7.66 5.40 -0.19
N LEU A 98 8.57 6.20 0.35
CA LEU A 98 9.68 6.80 -0.39
C LEU A 98 10.91 5.91 -0.22
N LEU A 99 11.47 5.41 -1.32
CA LEU A 99 12.62 4.53 -1.22
C LEU A 99 13.91 5.32 -1.23
N GLN A 100 14.83 4.90 -0.37
CA GLN A 100 16.18 5.42 -0.34
C GLN A 100 17.14 4.39 -0.91
N ASP A 101 18.04 4.83 -1.77
CA ASP A 101 19.09 3.97 -2.30
C ASP A 101 20.04 3.51 -1.20
N ALA A 102 20.51 2.26 -1.30
CA ALA A 102 21.53 1.74 -0.41
C ALA A 102 22.81 2.60 -0.55
N ALA A 103 23.43 2.96 0.58
CA ALA A 103 24.58 3.86 0.61
C ALA A 103 25.80 3.39 -0.21
N ARG A 104 25.84 2.09 -0.57
CA ARG A 104 26.87 1.48 -1.42
C ARG A 104 26.70 1.76 -2.92
N LEU A 105 25.49 2.12 -3.36
CA LEU A 105 25.23 2.39 -4.77
C LEU A 105 25.85 3.75 -5.15
N PRO A 106 26.46 3.88 -6.34
CA PRO A 106 26.94 5.18 -6.80
C PRO A 106 25.76 6.16 -6.87
N PRO A 107 25.95 7.45 -6.51
CA PRO A 107 24.92 8.46 -6.70
C PRO A 107 24.42 8.39 -8.13
N LEU A 108 23.09 8.39 -8.32
CA LEU A 108 22.51 8.35 -9.65
C LEU A 108 23.14 9.45 -10.50
N PRO A 109 23.69 9.13 -11.69
CA PRO A 109 24.07 10.19 -12.61
C PRO A 109 22.78 10.93 -12.94
N ILE A 110 22.63 12.16 -12.43
CA ILE A 110 21.54 13.09 -12.77
C ILE A 110 21.76 13.59 -14.21
N ARG A 111 22.10 12.71 -15.14
CA ARG A 111 22.09 13.01 -16.56
C ARG A 111 20.64 12.88 -17.01
N ARG A 112 19.96 14.03 -17.01
CA ARG A 112 18.68 14.25 -17.66
C ARG A 112 18.84 14.24 -19.19
N GLU A 113 19.51 13.24 -19.74
CA GLU A 113 19.48 13.03 -21.17
C GLU A 113 18.13 12.36 -21.47
N PRO A 114 17.20 13.06 -22.14
CA PRO A 114 15.90 12.48 -22.47
C PRO A 114 16.13 11.28 -23.38
N GLN A 115 15.48 10.17 -23.03
CA GLN A 115 15.43 8.97 -23.84
C GLN A 115 13.96 8.73 -24.16
N SER A 116 13.55 9.05 -25.39
CA SER A 116 12.17 8.94 -25.91
C SER A 116 11.10 9.67 -25.08
N ALA A 117 10.25 10.46 -25.73
CA ALA A 117 8.99 10.93 -25.12
C ALA A 117 9.06 11.68 -23.77
N GLY A 118 10.21 12.26 -23.41
CA GLY A 118 10.38 13.03 -22.16
C GLY A 118 10.78 12.22 -20.92
N TYR A 119 10.90 10.90 -21.02
CA TYR A 119 11.38 10.04 -19.92
C TYR A 119 12.91 9.97 -19.90
N SER A 120 13.52 9.88 -18.72
CA SER A 120 14.98 9.82 -18.63
C SER A 120 15.49 8.38 -18.62
N ARG A 121 16.70 8.18 -19.13
CA ARG A 121 17.38 6.88 -19.02
C ARG A 121 17.52 6.41 -17.57
N ALA A 122 17.81 7.32 -16.65
CA ALA A 122 17.96 7.01 -15.22
C ALA A 122 16.65 6.50 -14.61
N GLN A 123 15.52 7.11 -14.99
CA GLN A 123 14.19 6.71 -14.57
C GLN A 123 13.83 5.30 -15.02
N VAL A 124 13.91 5.03 -16.33
CA VAL A 124 13.55 3.72 -16.90
C VAL A 124 14.47 2.63 -16.34
N HIS A 125 15.78 2.92 -16.24
CA HIS A 125 16.75 1.99 -15.68
C HIS A 125 16.48 1.68 -14.20
N ARG A 126 16.21 2.69 -13.36
CA ARG A 126 15.90 2.47 -11.94
C ARG A 126 14.62 1.66 -11.77
N ALA A 127 13.56 2.03 -12.49
CA ALA A 127 12.30 1.30 -12.48
C ALA A 127 12.51 -0.18 -12.83
N THR A 128 13.31 -0.45 -13.88
CA THR A 128 13.67 -1.81 -14.30
C THR A 128 14.39 -2.59 -13.20
N MET A 129 15.41 -2.00 -12.58
CA MET A 129 16.19 -2.66 -11.54
C MET A 129 15.35 -3.05 -10.32
N VAL A 130 14.48 -2.14 -9.88
CA VAL A 130 13.59 -2.40 -8.72
C VAL A 130 12.52 -3.42 -9.10
N ALA A 131 11.92 -3.31 -10.28
CA ALA A 131 10.92 -4.26 -10.76
C ALA A 131 11.49 -5.69 -10.88
N VAL A 132 12.71 -5.85 -11.41
CA VAL A 132 13.40 -7.15 -11.42
C VAL A 132 13.67 -7.66 -10.00
N GLY A 133 14.03 -6.78 -9.07
CA GLY A 133 14.16 -7.13 -7.66
C GLY A 133 12.86 -7.63 -7.04
N LEU A 134 11.74 -6.97 -7.33
CA LEU A 134 10.40 -7.40 -6.91
C LEU A 134 10.04 -8.77 -7.51
N LEU A 135 10.34 -9.01 -8.78
CA LEU A 135 10.10 -10.30 -9.43
C LEU A 135 10.94 -11.44 -8.82
N LYS A 136 12.20 -11.17 -8.44
CA LYS A 136 13.02 -12.14 -7.70
C LYS A 136 12.43 -12.47 -6.34
N PHE A 137 11.94 -11.46 -5.63
CA PHE A 137 11.27 -11.67 -4.35
C PHE A 137 9.99 -12.48 -4.53
N HIS A 138 9.20 -12.20 -5.57
CA HIS A 138 8.03 -12.99 -5.95
C HIS A 138 8.39 -14.46 -6.21
N GLU A 139 9.47 -14.75 -6.96
CA GLU A 139 9.98 -16.11 -7.17
C GLU A 139 10.35 -16.79 -5.85
N GLN A 140 11.07 -16.09 -4.96
CA GLN A 140 11.47 -16.60 -3.66
C GLN A 140 10.27 -16.94 -2.78
N LEU A 141 9.26 -16.07 -2.79
CA LEU A 141 8.04 -16.23 -2.02
C LEU A 141 7.23 -17.43 -2.54
N CYS A 142 7.07 -17.55 -3.85
CA CYS A 142 6.39 -18.68 -4.50
C CYS A 142 7.11 -20.01 -4.23
N ALA A 143 8.45 -19.99 -4.18
CA ALA A 143 9.27 -21.15 -3.84
C ALA A 143 9.30 -21.46 -2.32
N GLY A 144 8.69 -20.62 -1.47
CA GLY A 144 8.72 -20.79 -0.02
C GLY A 144 10.11 -20.60 0.59
N THR A 145 10.95 -19.75 -0.01
CA THR A 145 12.36 -19.53 0.37
C THR A 145 12.62 -18.18 1.04
N VAL A 146 11.62 -17.30 1.13
CA VAL A 146 11.70 -16.10 1.98
C VAL A 146 11.84 -16.55 3.44
N PRO A 147 12.86 -16.10 4.19
CA PRO A 147 13.04 -16.51 5.57
C PRO A 147 11.81 -16.18 6.44
N PRO A 148 11.31 -17.11 7.26
CA PRO A 148 10.27 -16.81 8.24
C PRO A 148 10.70 -15.71 9.19
N GLU A 149 9.78 -14.81 9.49
CA GLU A 149 10.04 -13.73 10.44
C GLU A 149 9.89 -14.19 11.89
N THR A 150 10.71 -13.58 12.75
CA THR A 150 10.65 -13.80 14.20
C THR A 150 10.82 -12.48 14.94
N THR A 151 10.31 -12.41 16.16
CA THR A 151 10.66 -11.34 17.09
C THR A 151 12.15 -11.40 17.44
N ALA A 152 12.68 -10.34 18.06
CA ALA A 152 14.05 -10.35 18.58
C ALA A 152 14.31 -11.47 19.62
N ALA A 153 13.25 -12.01 20.23
CA ALA A 153 13.31 -13.14 21.15
C ALA A 153 13.18 -14.52 20.46
N GLY A 154 13.09 -14.55 19.13
CA GLY A 154 12.98 -15.77 18.33
C GLY A 154 11.57 -16.37 18.26
N GLN A 155 10.53 -15.66 18.70
CA GLN A 155 9.14 -16.12 18.52
C GLN A 155 8.71 -15.92 17.07
N PRO A 156 8.13 -16.93 16.40
CA PRO A 156 7.68 -16.79 15.01
C PRO A 156 6.59 -15.74 14.87
N LEU A 157 6.56 -15.10 13.71
CA LEU A 157 5.53 -14.17 13.28
C LEU A 157 4.78 -14.76 12.08
N ASP A 158 3.50 -14.44 12.00
CA ASP A 158 2.59 -14.74 10.90
C ASP A 158 3.13 -14.17 9.59
N MET A 159 3.15 -15.00 8.56
CA MET A 159 3.61 -14.70 7.22
C MET A 159 2.47 -14.72 6.19
N ASP A 160 1.21 -14.91 6.61
CA ASP A 160 0.08 -15.07 5.69
C ASP A 160 -0.11 -13.84 4.79
N GLN A 161 0.07 -12.65 5.35
CA GLN A 161 0.01 -11.37 4.62
C GLN A 161 0.96 -11.30 3.41
N TYR A 162 2.07 -12.07 3.40
CA TYR A 162 2.97 -12.12 2.24
C TYR A 162 2.29 -12.70 1.00
N ARG A 163 1.28 -13.56 1.16
CA ARG A 163 0.51 -14.16 0.06
C ARG A 163 -0.22 -13.12 -0.80
N HIS A 164 -0.44 -11.93 -0.23
CA HIS A 164 -1.23 -10.85 -0.80
C HIS A 164 -0.38 -9.71 -1.38
N LEU A 165 0.94 -9.91 -1.55
CA LEU A 165 1.86 -8.88 -2.04
C LEU A 165 1.82 -8.69 -3.57
N PHE A 166 1.52 -9.73 -4.33
CA PHE A 166 1.60 -9.73 -5.79
C PHE A 166 0.34 -10.28 -6.44
N GLY A 167 -0.06 -9.70 -7.57
CA GLY A 167 -1.20 -10.19 -8.33
C GLY A 167 -2.53 -9.98 -7.60
N VAL A 168 -2.63 -8.87 -6.87
CA VAL A 168 -3.81 -8.48 -6.10
C VAL A 168 -4.39 -7.20 -6.64
N CYS A 169 -5.70 -7.19 -6.85
CA CYS A 169 -6.46 -6.02 -7.25
C CYS A 169 -7.80 -5.97 -6.52
N ARG A 170 -8.16 -4.81 -5.98
CA ARG A 170 -9.48 -4.55 -5.42
C ARG A 170 -10.46 -4.15 -6.51
N VAL A 171 -11.50 -4.95 -6.74
CA VAL A 171 -12.52 -4.69 -7.77
C VAL A 171 -13.71 -3.96 -7.14
N PRO A 172 -14.13 -2.81 -7.68
CA PRO A 172 -15.26 -2.06 -7.14
C PRO A 172 -16.58 -2.81 -7.36
N LYS A 173 -17.38 -2.94 -6.30
CA LYS A 173 -18.71 -3.55 -6.35
C LYS A 173 -19.72 -2.69 -5.58
N PRO A 174 -21.02 -2.80 -5.86
CA PRO A 174 -22.04 -2.07 -5.10
C PRO A 174 -21.99 -2.44 -3.62
N GLY A 175 -21.80 -1.45 -2.74
CA GLY A 175 -21.85 -1.61 -1.28
C GLY A 175 -20.68 -2.34 -0.61
N CYS A 176 -20.05 -3.32 -1.25
CA CYS A 176 -18.90 -4.05 -0.71
C CYS A 176 -18.00 -4.54 -1.85
N ASP A 177 -16.80 -3.97 -1.96
CA ASP A 177 -15.79 -4.38 -2.95
C ASP A 177 -15.29 -5.81 -2.73
N GLU A 178 -14.54 -6.33 -3.70
CA GLU A 178 -13.96 -7.66 -3.67
C GLU A 178 -12.46 -7.61 -3.97
N LEU A 179 -11.69 -8.53 -3.40
CA LEU A 179 -10.30 -8.76 -3.80
C LEU A 179 -10.24 -9.85 -4.88
N VAL A 180 -9.59 -9.54 -5.99
CA VAL A 180 -9.14 -10.51 -6.98
C VAL A 180 -7.68 -10.80 -6.68
N GLU A 181 -7.42 -12.02 -6.20
CA GLU A 181 -6.09 -12.47 -5.82
C GLU A 181 -5.97 -13.99 -5.91
N SER A 182 -4.73 -14.46 -6.00
CA SER A 182 -4.40 -15.89 -5.91
C SER A 182 -2.96 -16.05 -5.46
N PHE A 183 -2.71 -17.05 -4.62
CA PHE A 183 -1.37 -17.39 -4.18
C PHE A 183 -1.05 -18.88 -4.39
N PRO A 184 0.05 -19.22 -5.08
CA PRO A 184 0.87 -18.34 -5.91
C PRO A 184 0.07 -17.69 -7.04
N SER A 185 0.40 -16.45 -7.40
CA SER A 185 -0.25 -15.79 -8.54
C SER A 185 0.18 -16.50 -9.84
N PRO A 186 -0.74 -16.92 -10.71
CA PRO A 186 -0.40 -17.51 -12.01
C PRO A 186 -0.01 -16.44 -13.05
N SER A 187 -0.06 -15.16 -12.69
CA SER A 187 0.21 -14.06 -13.59
C SER A 187 1.65 -14.05 -14.08
N LYS A 188 1.81 -13.67 -15.36
CA LYS A 188 3.11 -13.58 -16.03
C LYS A 188 3.42 -12.16 -16.50
N HIS A 189 2.63 -11.18 -16.10
CA HIS A 189 2.73 -9.82 -16.59
C HIS A 189 2.62 -8.77 -15.50
N ILE A 190 3.12 -7.58 -15.82
CA ILE A 190 2.95 -6.35 -15.04
C ILE A 190 2.24 -5.31 -15.90
N LEU A 191 1.77 -4.25 -15.26
CA LEU A 191 1.23 -3.07 -15.92
C LEU A 191 2.30 -1.98 -16.01
N LEU A 192 2.47 -1.36 -17.18
CA LEU A 192 3.19 -0.10 -17.32
C LEU A 192 2.18 1.04 -17.45
N MET A 193 2.41 2.15 -16.73
CA MET A 193 1.64 3.39 -16.83
C MET A 193 2.58 4.57 -17.12
N ALA A 194 2.23 5.38 -18.11
CA ALA A 194 2.95 6.60 -18.48
C ALA A 194 1.98 7.62 -19.09
N GLU A 195 1.84 8.81 -18.48
CA GLU A 195 0.95 9.89 -18.97
C GLU A 195 -0.48 9.40 -19.31
N SER A 196 -1.09 8.63 -18.41
CA SER A 196 -2.44 8.03 -18.57
C SER A 196 -2.55 6.92 -19.61
N GLN A 197 -1.46 6.60 -20.33
CA GLN A 197 -1.37 5.46 -21.23
C GLN A 197 -0.90 4.22 -20.47
N MET A 198 -1.34 3.05 -20.94
CA MET A 198 -1.10 1.79 -20.26
C MET A 198 -0.69 0.69 -21.24
N ALA A 199 0.22 -0.19 -20.79
CA ALA A 199 0.61 -1.36 -21.54
C ALA A 199 0.81 -2.57 -20.61
N VAL A 200 0.46 -3.75 -21.10
CA VAL A 200 0.76 -5.02 -20.44
C VAL A 200 2.13 -5.48 -20.90
N ILE A 201 3.01 -5.77 -19.94
CA ILE A 201 4.40 -6.18 -20.16
C ILE A 201 4.58 -7.59 -19.63
N GLN A 202 4.99 -8.53 -20.48
CA GLN A 202 5.26 -9.90 -20.05
C GLN A 202 6.62 -9.99 -19.36
N VAL A 203 6.63 -10.56 -18.16
CA VAL A 203 7.81 -10.64 -17.27
C VAL A 203 8.24 -12.07 -16.94
N TYR A 204 7.41 -13.06 -17.29
CA TYR A 204 7.78 -14.48 -17.27
C TYR A 204 7.44 -15.13 -18.62
N THR A 205 8.33 -15.97 -19.13
CA THR A 205 8.05 -16.79 -20.32
C THR A 205 6.96 -17.83 -20.01
N ASP A 206 6.45 -18.51 -21.04
CA ASP A 206 5.42 -19.54 -20.83
C ASP A 206 5.88 -20.69 -19.94
N VAL A 207 7.18 -20.99 -19.96
CA VAL A 207 7.82 -22.01 -19.11
C VAL A 207 8.29 -21.48 -17.75
N GLY A 208 7.98 -20.22 -17.41
CA GLY A 208 8.23 -19.64 -16.09
C GLY A 208 9.61 -19.00 -15.91
N GLN A 209 10.37 -18.72 -16.97
CA GLN A 209 11.64 -18.00 -16.85
C GLN A 209 11.41 -16.48 -16.76
N ARG A 210 11.99 -15.84 -15.75
CA ARG A 210 11.87 -14.39 -15.53
C ARG A 210 12.64 -13.57 -16.56
N VAL A 211 12.10 -12.40 -16.88
CA VAL A 211 12.74 -11.36 -17.68
C VAL A 211 14.04 -10.86 -17.04
N SER A 212 15.07 -10.62 -17.86
CA SER A 212 16.31 -9.96 -17.41
C SER A 212 16.13 -8.44 -17.35
N VAL A 213 17.04 -7.75 -16.66
CA VAL A 213 17.03 -6.27 -16.60
C VAL A 213 17.07 -5.69 -18.01
N LEU A 214 17.97 -6.15 -18.88
CA LEU A 214 18.07 -5.68 -20.26
C LEU A 214 16.76 -5.86 -21.05
N HIS A 215 16.12 -7.03 -20.96
CA HIS A 215 14.86 -7.27 -21.68
C HIS A 215 13.72 -6.43 -21.15
N LEU A 216 13.58 -6.28 -19.82
CA LEU A 216 12.53 -5.45 -19.26
C LEU A 216 12.77 -3.98 -19.62
N TYR A 217 14.01 -3.49 -19.52
CA TYR A 217 14.36 -2.14 -19.93
C TYR A 217 13.98 -1.86 -21.39
N ASN A 218 14.31 -2.78 -22.30
CA ASN A 218 13.93 -2.65 -23.71
C ASN A 218 12.40 -2.66 -23.89
N GLN A 219 11.67 -3.57 -23.23
CA GLN A 219 10.20 -3.60 -23.28
C GLN A 219 9.58 -2.28 -22.76
N LEU A 220 10.15 -1.67 -21.72
CA LEU A 220 9.70 -0.37 -21.24
C LEU A 220 9.95 0.74 -22.28
N CYS A 221 11.15 0.78 -22.88
CA CYS A 221 11.45 1.72 -23.97
C CYS A 221 10.51 1.54 -25.17
N ASP A 222 10.28 0.30 -25.62
CA ASP A 222 9.39 -0.01 -26.75
C ASP A 222 7.96 0.46 -26.49
N ALA A 223 7.46 0.30 -25.25
CA ALA A 223 6.14 0.78 -24.86
C ALA A 223 6.07 2.32 -24.83
N LEU A 224 7.12 2.99 -24.36
CA LEU A 224 7.20 4.46 -24.38
C LEU A 224 7.26 5.02 -25.81
N ASP A 225 8.04 4.39 -26.70
CA ASP A 225 8.09 4.76 -28.11
C ASP A 225 6.72 4.54 -28.79
N MET A 226 6.03 3.45 -28.44
CA MET A 226 4.66 3.20 -28.90
C MET A 226 3.67 4.27 -28.44
N PHE A 227 3.75 4.67 -27.15
CA PHE A 227 2.92 5.74 -26.58
C PHE A 227 3.18 7.09 -27.25
N ALA A 228 4.44 7.39 -27.59
CA ALA A 228 4.81 8.62 -28.27
C ALA A 228 4.40 8.65 -29.74
N ALA A 229 4.43 7.49 -30.40
CA ALA A 229 4.01 7.34 -31.80
C ALA A 229 2.49 7.23 -31.97
N ALA A 230 1.73 7.07 -30.88
CA ALA A 230 0.28 6.96 -30.93
C ALA A 230 -0.34 8.26 -31.50
N PRO A 231 -1.27 8.17 -32.48
CA PRO A 231 -1.83 9.34 -33.14
C PRO A 231 -2.72 10.19 -32.22
N THR A 232 -3.25 9.57 -31.16
CA THR A 232 -4.13 10.20 -30.18
C THR A 232 -3.81 9.66 -28.79
N GLN A 233 -3.78 10.53 -27.79
CA GLN A 233 -3.64 10.12 -26.41
C GLN A 233 -4.86 9.30 -25.95
N GLN A 234 -4.63 8.29 -25.14
CA GLN A 234 -5.69 7.50 -24.53
C GLN A 234 -6.40 8.31 -23.43
N PRO A 235 -7.71 8.10 -23.22
CA PRO A 235 -8.40 8.74 -22.11
C PRO A 235 -7.85 8.23 -20.76
N PRO A 236 -7.84 9.06 -19.70
CA PRO A 236 -7.20 8.72 -18.43
C PRO A 236 -8.06 7.81 -17.56
N VAL A 237 -8.36 6.59 -18.02
CA VAL A 237 -9.29 5.65 -17.34
C VAL A 237 -8.93 5.38 -15.89
N SER A 238 -7.63 5.41 -15.54
CA SER A 238 -7.18 5.13 -14.19
C SER A 238 -7.65 6.14 -13.14
N ILE A 239 -8.03 7.37 -13.56
CA ILE A 239 -8.55 8.39 -12.65
C ILE A 239 -9.78 7.90 -11.89
N PHE A 240 -10.58 7.03 -12.50
CA PHE A 240 -11.80 6.53 -11.90
C PHE A 240 -11.54 5.66 -10.66
N THR A 241 -10.35 5.05 -10.55
CA THR A 241 -9.95 4.25 -9.38
C THR A 241 -9.81 5.09 -8.10
N GLY A 242 -9.66 6.42 -8.25
CA GLY A 242 -9.62 7.37 -7.13
C GLY A 242 -10.98 7.89 -6.68
N LEU A 243 -12.08 7.53 -7.35
CA LEU A 243 -13.42 8.00 -7.01
C LEU A 243 -14.05 7.23 -5.84
N HIS A 244 -15.10 7.81 -5.27
CA HIS A 244 -16.03 7.09 -4.39
C HIS A 244 -16.40 5.73 -4.98
N ARG A 245 -16.30 4.68 -4.18
CA ARG A 245 -16.30 3.29 -4.65
C ARG A 245 -17.58 2.90 -5.38
N ASP A 246 -18.75 3.44 -4.99
CA ASP A 246 -20.00 3.18 -5.72
C ASP A 246 -20.07 3.90 -7.07
N THR A 247 -19.47 5.09 -7.18
CA THR A 247 -19.36 5.79 -8.46
C THR A 247 -18.42 5.04 -9.38
N TRP A 248 -17.26 4.61 -8.84
CA TRP A 248 -16.33 3.79 -9.59
C TRP A 248 -16.96 2.45 -10.01
N SER A 249 -17.69 1.78 -9.12
CA SER A 249 -18.37 0.52 -9.45
C SER A 249 -19.35 0.66 -10.62
N SER A 250 -20.13 1.75 -10.66
CA SER A 250 -21.03 2.03 -11.80
C SER A 250 -20.25 2.26 -13.09
N ILE A 251 -19.24 3.13 -13.08
CA ILE A 251 -18.43 3.45 -14.27
C ILE A 251 -17.66 2.21 -14.75
N TYR A 252 -17.13 1.41 -13.83
CA TYR A 252 -16.42 0.17 -14.12
C TYR A 252 -17.31 -0.80 -14.90
N GLN A 253 -18.57 -0.98 -14.49
CA GLN A 253 -19.53 -1.82 -15.22
C GLN A 253 -19.85 -1.23 -16.61
N GLU A 254 -20.04 0.10 -16.71
CA GLU A 254 -20.26 0.78 -18.00
C GLU A 254 -19.10 0.57 -18.98
N ILE A 255 -17.84 0.60 -18.48
CA ILE A 255 -16.65 0.38 -19.32
C ILE A 255 -16.63 -1.06 -19.85
N ILE A 256 -16.91 -2.05 -19.00
CA ILE A 256 -16.98 -3.46 -19.37
C ILE A 256 -18.08 -3.70 -20.41
N ASP A 257 -19.27 -3.15 -20.18
CA ASP A 257 -20.43 -3.34 -21.06
C ASP A 257 -20.24 -2.66 -22.42
N ALA A 258 -19.37 -1.64 -22.51
CA ALA A 258 -19.13 -0.91 -23.75
C ALA A 258 -18.35 -1.73 -24.80
N SER A 259 -17.50 -2.69 -24.40
CA SER A 259 -16.75 -3.53 -25.35
C SER A 259 -16.09 -4.74 -24.68
N PRO A 260 -16.10 -5.94 -25.30
CA PRO A 260 -15.29 -7.08 -24.85
C PRO A 260 -13.80 -6.75 -24.70
N ALA A 261 -13.25 -5.88 -25.58
CA ALA A 261 -11.85 -5.46 -25.47
C ALA A 261 -11.57 -4.66 -24.18
N HIS A 262 -12.55 -3.92 -23.66
CA HIS A 262 -12.41 -3.22 -22.38
C HIS A 262 -12.46 -4.20 -21.21
N ALA A 263 -13.32 -5.21 -21.29
CA ALA A 263 -13.36 -6.30 -20.30
C ALA A 263 -12.01 -7.04 -20.26
N ASP A 264 -11.42 -7.34 -21.42
CA ASP A 264 -10.08 -7.95 -21.53
C ASP A 264 -8.98 -7.04 -20.95
N ASN A 265 -9.07 -5.72 -21.17
CA ASN A 265 -8.14 -4.76 -20.57
C ASN A 265 -8.27 -4.72 -19.03
N MET A 266 -9.50 -4.65 -18.50
CA MET A 266 -9.76 -4.68 -17.07
C MET A 266 -9.27 -5.98 -16.43
N HIS A 267 -9.51 -7.12 -17.08
CA HIS A 267 -9.02 -8.42 -16.63
C HIS A 267 -7.49 -8.45 -16.59
N ALA A 268 -6.82 -7.92 -17.60
CA ALA A 268 -5.37 -7.85 -17.61
C ALA A 268 -4.81 -6.95 -16.51
N ILE A 269 -5.48 -5.83 -16.20
CA ILE A 269 -5.07 -4.97 -15.08
C ILE A 269 -5.25 -5.70 -13.75
N GLN A 270 -6.42 -6.31 -13.50
CA GLN A 270 -6.72 -7.03 -12.26
C GLN A 270 -5.71 -8.13 -11.92
N HIS A 271 -5.18 -8.79 -12.95
CA HIS A 271 -4.23 -9.88 -12.78
C HIS A 271 -2.78 -9.45 -12.96
N ALA A 272 -2.45 -8.16 -13.05
CA ALA A 272 -1.05 -7.72 -13.09
C ALA A 272 -0.36 -8.02 -11.74
N LEU A 273 0.88 -8.52 -11.78
CA LEU A 273 1.63 -8.79 -10.54
C LEU A 273 1.85 -7.51 -9.71
N PHE A 274 2.12 -6.41 -10.39
CA PHE A 274 2.21 -5.04 -9.89
C PHE A 274 2.20 -4.07 -11.08
N ALA A 275 2.16 -2.76 -10.83
CA ALA A 275 2.35 -1.73 -11.84
C ALA A 275 3.70 -1.02 -11.73
N ILE A 276 4.22 -0.54 -12.86
CA ILE A 276 5.29 0.46 -12.96
C ILE A 276 4.65 1.75 -13.47
N CYS A 277 4.78 2.84 -12.73
CA CYS A 277 4.29 4.16 -13.07
C CYS A 277 5.47 5.09 -13.34
N LEU A 278 5.68 5.47 -14.61
CA LEU A 278 6.72 6.41 -15.01
C LEU A 278 6.13 7.82 -15.06
N ASP A 279 6.54 8.69 -14.14
CA ASP A 279 6.06 10.08 -14.07
C ASP A 279 7.00 11.02 -14.84
N ALA A 280 6.45 11.81 -15.77
CA ALA A 280 7.21 12.65 -16.70
C ALA A 280 7.66 14.01 -16.11
N ASN A 281 7.15 14.42 -14.95
CA ASN A 281 7.50 15.68 -14.30
C ASN A 281 7.83 15.42 -12.83
N SER A 282 9.11 15.45 -12.46
CA SER A 282 9.49 15.20 -11.07
C SER A 282 10.52 16.19 -10.52
N GLN A 283 10.09 16.99 -9.53
CA GLN A 283 10.98 17.86 -8.72
C GLN A 283 11.31 17.21 -7.38
N THR A 284 11.81 15.99 -7.42
CA THR A 284 12.10 15.12 -6.27
C THR A 284 13.11 15.67 -5.25
N LEU A 285 13.97 16.62 -5.64
CA LEU A 285 14.83 17.36 -4.70
C LEU A 285 13.99 18.07 -3.62
N LEU A 286 12.72 18.34 -3.90
CA LEU A 286 11.73 18.72 -2.92
C LEU A 286 11.06 17.44 -2.40
N GLN A 287 11.43 16.99 -1.19
CA GLN A 287 10.88 15.76 -0.60
C GLN A 287 9.35 15.74 -0.54
N ASN A 288 8.72 16.89 -0.31
CA ASN A 288 7.26 17.02 -0.32
C ASN A 288 6.69 16.73 -1.71
N TYR A 289 7.34 17.20 -2.77
CA TYR A 289 6.92 16.91 -4.14
C TYR A 289 7.07 15.41 -4.44
N PHE A 290 8.19 14.80 -4.03
CA PHE A 290 8.40 13.36 -4.21
C PHE A 290 7.36 12.52 -3.45
N ALA A 291 7.04 12.91 -2.23
CA ALA A 291 5.99 12.30 -1.41
C ALA A 291 4.61 12.41 -2.06
N THR A 292 4.19 13.63 -2.39
CA THR A 292 2.91 13.92 -3.06
C THR A 292 2.80 13.14 -4.37
N ASN A 293 3.88 13.14 -5.16
CA ASN A 293 3.93 12.45 -6.43
C ASN A 293 3.79 10.94 -6.22
N THR A 294 4.57 10.33 -5.33
CA THR A 294 4.46 8.89 -5.03
C THR A 294 3.07 8.52 -4.51
N PHE A 295 2.50 9.36 -3.65
CA PHE A 295 1.23 9.11 -2.99
C PHE A 295 0.05 9.06 -3.96
N HIS A 296 -0.23 10.15 -4.67
CA HIS A 296 -1.40 10.23 -5.57
C HIS A 296 -1.08 10.86 -6.94
N GLY A 297 0.12 11.41 -7.12
CA GLY A 297 0.45 12.20 -8.32
C GLY A 297 -0.32 13.52 -8.36
N PRO A 298 0.00 14.43 -9.31
CA PRO A 298 -0.67 15.72 -9.40
C PRO A 298 -2.16 15.62 -9.78
N HIS A 299 -2.54 14.57 -10.52
CA HIS A 299 -3.89 14.43 -11.09
C HIS A 299 -4.52 13.04 -10.88
N GLY A 300 -3.81 12.07 -10.28
CA GLY A 300 -4.31 10.69 -10.16
C GLY A 300 -4.29 9.86 -11.45
N TYR A 301 -3.83 10.41 -12.58
CA TYR A 301 -3.91 9.73 -13.89
C TYR A 301 -2.86 8.64 -14.12
N ASN A 302 -1.80 8.59 -13.30
CA ASN A 302 -0.70 7.66 -13.50
C ASN A 302 -0.59 6.64 -12.37
N ARG A 303 -1.73 6.32 -11.74
CA ARG A 303 -1.86 5.29 -10.71
C ARG A 303 -3.11 4.47 -11.00
N TRP A 304 -3.05 3.18 -10.71
CA TRP A 304 -4.23 2.34 -10.60
C TRP A 304 -4.42 2.01 -9.11
N PHE A 305 -5.20 2.82 -8.41
CA PHE A 305 -5.27 2.80 -6.94
C PHE A 305 -5.83 1.48 -6.36
N ASP A 306 -6.50 0.69 -7.20
CA ASP A 306 -7.01 -0.63 -6.85
C ASP A 306 -5.92 -1.73 -6.82
N LEU A 307 -4.75 -1.52 -7.41
CA LEU A 307 -3.68 -2.52 -7.42
C LEU A 307 -2.95 -2.57 -6.07
N GLY A 308 -2.65 -3.78 -5.60
CA GLY A 308 -1.92 -3.98 -4.35
C GLY A 308 -0.55 -3.32 -4.33
N LEU A 309 0.13 -3.19 -5.48
CA LEU A 309 1.47 -2.62 -5.59
C LEU A 309 1.68 -1.83 -6.88
N SER A 310 2.17 -0.60 -6.75
CA SER A 310 2.60 0.28 -7.84
C SER A 310 3.98 0.88 -7.57
N LEU A 311 4.98 0.50 -8.36
CA LEU A 311 6.31 1.11 -8.37
C LEU A 311 6.26 2.45 -9.12
N VAL A 312 6.50 3.54 -8.41
CA VAL A 312 6.52 4.89 -8.96
C VAL A 312 7.96 5.29 -9.25
N ALA A 313 8.28 5.67 -10.48
CA ALA A 313 9.59 6.17 -10.85
C ALA A 313 9.54 7.60 -11.39
N SER A 314 10.35 8.46 -10.78
CA SER A 314 10.53 9.87 -11.14
C SER A 314 11.59 10.04 -12.23
N THR A 315 11.51 11.11 -13.03
CA THR A 315 12.45 11.43 -14.12
C THR A 315 13.91 11.57 -13.70
N ASP A 316 14.20 11.76 -12.43
CA ASP A 316 15.57 11.84 -11.92
C ASP A 316 16.05 10.51 -11.29
N GLY A 317 15.26 9.44 -11.41
CA GLY A 317 15.58 8.10 -10.96
C GLY A 317 15.20 7.79 -9.52
N HIS A 318 14.59 8.71 -8.76
CA HIS A 318 14.01 8.36 -7.47
C HIS A 318 12.78 7.46 -7.65
N VAL A 319 12.62 6.51 -6.73
CA VAL A 319 11.56 5.51 -6.78
C VAL A 319 10.80 5.44 -5.46
N GLY A 320 9.48 5.35 -5.55
CA GLY A 320 8.57 5.15 -4.43
C GLY A 320 7.63 4.00 -4.72
N ILE A 321 6.85 3.60 -3.73
CA ILE A 321 5.77 2.62 -3.91
C ILE A 321 4.46 3.25 -3.43
N ASN A 322 3.39 3.01 -4.17
CA ASN A 322 2.01 3.19 -3.73
C ASN A 322 1.34 1.81 -3.68
N GLY A 323 0.42 1.59 -2.75
CA GLY A 323 -0.31 0.32 -2.73
C GLY A 323 -1.64 0.38 -2.00
N GLU A 324 -2.53 -0.55 -2.36
CA GLU A 324 -3.85 -0.75 -1.75
C GLU A 324 -3.70 -1.42 -0.38
N HIS A 325 -4.51 -1.02 0.59
CA HIS A 325 -4.28 -1.36 2.01
C HIS A 325 -5.08 -2.58 2.48
N SER A 326 -6.20 -2.89 1.82
CA SER A 326 -7.04 -4.01 2.24
C SER A 326 -6.33 -5.38 2.28
N PRO A 327 -5.42 -5.75 1.34
CA PRO A 327 -4.87 -7.10 1.28
C PRO A 327 -3.84 -7.37 2.38
N CYS A 328 -3.04 -6.36 2.74
CA CYS A 328 -2.01 -6.48 3.77
C CYS A 328 -1.71 -5.14 4.47
N ASP A 329 -1.14 -5.24 5.67
CA ASP A 329 -0.68 -4.10 6.45
C ASP A 329 0.65 -3.57 5.90
N ALA A 330 0.79 -2.25 5.83
CA ALA A 330 1.92 -1.57 5.17
C ALA A 330 3.33 -2.00 5.66
N LEU A 331 3.45 -2.56 6.86
CA LEU A 331 4.73 -3.11 7.34
C LEU A 331 5.25 -4.26 6.45
N VAL A 332 4.36 -5.11 5.93
CA VAL A 332 4.72 -6.29 5.14
C VAL A 332 5.38 -5.90 3.80
N PRO A 333 4.79 -4.98 2.98
CA PRO A 333 5.48 -4.49 1.79
C PRO A 333 6.74 -3.70 2.13
N VAL A 334 6.81 -2.99 3.27
CA VAL A 334 8.07 -2.33 3.71
C VAL A 334 9.19 -3.36 3.84
N LEU A 335 8.95 -4.48 4.53
CA LEU A 335 9.95 -5.52 4.75
C LEU A 335 10.40 -6.19 3.45
N MET A 336 9.46 -6.45 2.53
CA MET A 336 9.78 -6.91 1.18
C MET A 336 10.70 -5.91 0.46
N VAL A 337 10.30 -4.64 0.44
CA VAL A 337 11.01 -3.60 -0.31
C VAL A 337 12.39 -3.34 0.30
N GLU A 338 12.56 -3.38 1.62
CA GLU A 338 13.87 -3.32 2.27
C GLU A 338 14.80 -4.43 1.77
N GLN A 339 14.32 -5.67 1.70
CA GLN A 339 15.11 -6.79 1.16
C GLN A 339 15.47 -6.57 -0.32
N VAL A 340 14.50 -6.14 -1.13
CA VAL A 340 14.72 -5.85 -2.56
C VAL A 340 15.76 -4.75 -2.74
N MET A 341 15.65 -3.65 -2.01
CA MET A 341 16.58 -2.51 -2.09
C MET A 341 17.97 -2.89 -1.58
N ALA A 342 18.06 -3.70 -0.52
CA ALA A 342 19.33 -4.20 0.00
C ALA A 342 20.03 -5.17 -0.99
N ALA A 343 19.26 -6.00 -1.70
CA ALA A 343 19.77 -7.01 -2.63
C ALA A 343 20.17 -6.47 -4.02
N GLN A 344 19.98 -5.17 -4.29
CA GLN A 344 20.32 -4.60 -5.59
C GLN A 344 21.81 -4.73 -5.89
N PRO A 345 22.19 -5.28 -7.06
CA PRO A 345 23.58 -5.48 -7.39
C PRO A 345 24.25 -4.15 -7.78
N GLU A 346 25.54 -4.03 -7.50
CA GLU A 346 26.35 -2.87 -7.93
C GLU A 346 26.58 -2.84 -9.45
N THR A 347 26.40 -3.98 -10.13
CA THR A 347 26.48 -4.11 -11.59
C THR A 347 25.37 -5.03 -12.11
N ASP A 348 24.87 -4.76 -13.31
CA ASP A 348 23.75 -5.49 -13.94
C ASP A 348 24.18 -6.88 -14.49
N LYS A 349 24.70 -7.73 -13.61
CA LYS A 349 25.16 -9.09 -13.94
C LYS A 349 24.14 -10.12 -13.49
N ASP A 350 22.88 -9.94 -13.87
CA ASP A 350 21.89 -10.99 -13.66
C ASP A 350 22.17 -12.15 -14.64
N VAL A 351 22.61 -13.27 -14.09
CA VAL A 351 22.97 -14.51 -14.80
C VAL A 351 21.71 -15.31 -15.18
N VAL A 352 20.65 -14.63 -15.62
CA VAL A 352 19.60 -15.33 -16.38
C VAL A 352 20.24 -15.57 -17.74
N GLU A 353 20.31 -16.84 -18.17
CA GLU A 353 20.75 -17.21 -19.52
C GLU A 353 20.22 -16.19 -20.51
N GLN A 354 21.08 -15.61 -21.34
CA GLN A 354 20.69 -14.55 -22.28
C GLN A 354 19.62 -15.09 -23.22
N LEU A 355 18.36 -14.98 -22.80
CA LEU A 355 17.21 -15.34 -23.60
C LEU A 355 17.29 -14.52 -24.89
N PRO A 356 16.88 -15.07 -26.03
CA PRO A 356 16.80 -14.27 -27.24
C PRO A 356 15.77 -13.15 -27.03
N ALA A 357 15.94 -12.01 -27.71
CA ALA A 357 14.99 -10.90 -27.63
C ALA A 357 13.55 -11.32 -27.99
N SER A 358 13.39 -12.38 -28.79
CA SER A 358 12.10 -12.98 -29.15
C SER A 358 11.45 -13.81 -28.04
N ALA A 359 12.09 -13.98 -26.88
CA ALA A 359 11.55 -14.76 -25.76
C ALA A 359 10.36 -14.08 -25.08
N PHE A 360 10.22 -12.77 -25.23
CA PHE A 360 9.11 -11.99 -24.72
C PHE A 360 8.41 -11.29 -25.90
N PRO A 361 7.06 -11.27 -25.94
CA PRO A 361 6.34 -10.53 -26.95
C PRO A 361 6.50 -9.02 -26.75
N SER A 362 6.18 -8.25 -27.78
CA SER A 362 6.10 -6.80 -27.67
C SER A 362 5.04 -6.38 -26.64
N PRO A 363 5.24 -5.24 -25.95
CA PRO A 363 4.24 -4.64 -25.07
C PRO A 363 2.85 -4.57 -25.72
N ARG A 364 1.80 -4.97 -24.99
CA ARG A 364 0.42 -4.86 -25.48
C ARG A 364 -0.23 -3.58 -24.94
N PRO A 365 -0.50 -2.55 -25.79
CA PRO A 365 -1.16 -1.34 -25.33
C PRO A 365 -2.61 -1.62 -24.90
N LEU A 366 -3.07 -0.94 -23.86
CA LEU A 366 -4.47 -0.95 -23.44
C LEU A 366 -5.18 0.23 -24.09
N LEU A 367 -5.94 -0.05 -25.14
CA LEU A 367 -6.71 0.95 -25.89
C LEU A 367 -8.13 1.04 -25.37
N TRP A 368 -8.63 2.27 -25.20
CA TRP A 368 -9.96 2.53 -24.67
C TRP A 368 -10.78 3.32 -25.69
N ASN A 369 -11.86 2.71 -26.18
CA ASN A 369 -12.83 3.38 -27.02
C ASN A 369 -14.05 3.77 -26.17
N LEU A 370 -13.92 4.88 -25.44
CA LEU A 370 -14.97 5.42 -24.57
C LEU A 370 -15.54 6.76 -25.11
N PRO A 371 -16.03 6.82 -26.37
CA PRO A 371 -16.52 8.05 -26.95
C PRO A 371 -17.94 8.36 -26.48
N GLY A 372 -18.25 9.66 -26.39
CA GLY A 372 -19.61 10.16 -26.23
C GLY A 372 -19.78 11.08 -25.00
N PRO A 373 -20.90 11.80 -24.92
CA PRO A 373 -21.15 12.78 -23.86
C PRO A 373 -21.06 12.18 -22.45
N ARG A 374 -21.53 10.96 -22.27
CA ARG A 374 -21.56 10.28 -20.96
C ARG A 374 -20.17 10.06 -20.37
N PHE A 375 -19.22 9.52 -21.15
CA PHE A 375 -17.85 9.33 -20.65
C PHE A 375 -17.11 10.67 -20.50
N ALA A 376 -17.38 11.65 -21.36
CA ALA A 376 -16.85 13.00 -21.18
C ALA A 376 -17.28 13.62 -19.84
N ASP A 377 -18.56 13.45 -19.45
CA ASP A 377 -19.08 13.90 -18.17
C ASP A 377 -18.43 13.15 -16.99
N HIS A 378 -18.25 11.82 -17.11
CA HIS A 378 -17.55 11.02 -16.10
C HIS A 378 -16.10 11.48 -15.89
N PHE A 379 -15.34 11.69 -16.96
CA PHE A 379 -13.97 12.18 -16.88
C PHE A 379 -13.93 13.58 -16.24
N ALA A 380 -14.80 14.50 -16.66
CA ALA A 380 -14.85 15.84 -16.09
C ALA A 380 -15.24 15.83 -14.60
N ALA A 381 -16.14 14.93 -14.19
CA ALA A 381 -16.49 14.75 -12.78
C ALA A 381 -15.32 14.17 -11.98
N ALA A 382 -14.62 13.19 -12.55
CA ALA A 382 -13.48 12.57 -11.90
C ALA A 382 -12.30 13.55 -11.74
N ASP A 383 -12.05 14.39 -12.74
CA ASP A 383 -11.04 15.45 -12.68
C ASP A 383 -11.30 16.43 -11.55
N ARG A 384 -12.56 16.89 -11.42
CA ARG A 384 -12.96 17.78 -10.33
C ARG A 384 -12.78 17.12 -8.96
N ALA A 385 -13.18 15.85 -8.83
CA ALA A 385 -13.05 15.11 -7.58
C ALA A 385 -11.57 14.90 -7.20
N ALA A 386 -10.74 14.46 -8.14
CA ALA A 386 -9.31 14.26 -7.92
C ALA A 386 -8.61 15.59 -7.58
N ALA A 387 -8.87 16.66 -8.33
CA ALA A 387 -8.29 17.97 -8.05
C ALA A 387 -8.69 18.49 -6.66
N GLN A 388 -9.96 18.33 -6.27
CA GLN A 388 -10.42 18.72 -4.94
C GLN A 388 -9.77 17.89 -3.82
N ALA A 389 -9.62 16.59 -4.02
CA ALA A 389 -8.96 15.71 -3.05
C ALA A 389 -7.47 16.07 -2.90
N VAL A 390 -6.76 16.29 -4.00
CA VAL A 390 -5.36 16.74 -3.99
C VAL A 390 -5.21 18.10 -3.32
N LEU A 391 -6.08 19.06 -3.62
CA LEU A 391 -6.07 20.39 -2.98
C LEU A 391 -6.32 20.33 -1.47
N ASN A 392 -7.03 19.31 -0.99
CA ASN A 392 -7.33 19.11 0.43
C ASN A 392 -6.33 18.18 1.15
N SER A 393 -5.22 17.81 0.50
CA SER A 393 -4.24 16.87 1.02
C SER A 393 -2.84 17.50 1.05
N ASP A 394 -2.43 17.99 2.21
CA ASP A 394 -1.08 18.53 2.43
C ASP A 394 -0.08 17.43 2.82
N VAL A 395 1.03 17.33 2.08
CA VAL A 395 2.09 16.36 2.36
C VAL A 395 3.40 17.08 2.70
N HIS A 396 3.90 16.84 3.91
CA HIS A 396 5.16 17.36 4.39
C HIS A 396 6.07 16.25 4.93
N VAL A 397 7.29 16.17 4.41
CA VAL A 397 8.33 15.24 4.87
C VAL A 397 9.38 16.01 5.65
N LEU A 398 9.49 15.71 6.95
CA LEU A 398 10.53 16.24 7.82
C LEU A 398 11.66 15.21 7.99
N ARG A 399 12.78 15.42 7.30
CA ARG A 399 14.03 14.67 7.56
C ARG A 399 14.95 15.47 8.45
N THR A 400 15.27 14.95 9.64
CA THR A 400 16.14 15.62 10.61
C THR A 400 17.23 14.70 11.13
N ASN A 401 18.43 15.25 11.31
CA ASN A 401 19.54 14.59 12.01
C ASN A 401 19.72 15.14 13.44
N ALA A 402 18.82 16.04 13.88
CA ALA A 402 18.93 16.68 15.19
C ALA A 402 18.68 15.70 16.35
N ILE A 403 17.73 14.77 16.17
CA ILE A 403 17.38 13.76 17.15
C ILE A 403 17.23 12.42 16.40
N GLY A 404 17.88 11.38 16.91
CA GLY A 404 17.81 10.03 16.35
C GLY A 404 17.73 8.96 17.44
N SER A 405 17.54 7.71 17.03
CA SER A 405 17.33 6.57 17.92
C SER A 405 18.46 6.38 18.95
N THR A 406 19.71 6.68 18.58
CA THR A 406 20.86 6.62 19.50
C THR A 406 20.70 7.60 20.67
N PHE A 407 20.31 8.85 20.40
CA PHE A 407 20.05 9.82 21.46
C PHE A 407 18.87 9.38 22.33
N ILE A 408 17.75 8.99 21.71
CA ILE A 408 16.54 8.63 22.43
C ILE A 408 16.78 7.44 23.36
N LYS A 409 17.44 6.39 22.87
CA LYS A 409 17.76 5.20 23.67
C LYS A 409 18.78 5.48 24.76
N ARG A 410 19.87 6.21 24.46
CA ARG A 410 21.01 6.36 25.40
C ARG A 410 20.85 7.52 26.37
N GLN A 411 20.31 8.64 25.91
CA GLN A 411 20.18 9.88 26.69
C GLN A 411 18.79 10.02 27.29
N ALA A 412 17.73 9.93 26.47
CA ALA A 412 16.35 10.05 26.94
C ALA A 412 15.83 8.77 27.62
N ARG A 413 16.53 7.63 27.46
CA ARG A 413 16.26 6.33 28.11
C ARG A 413 14.80 5.85 27.97
N CYS A 414 14.23 6.06 26.79
CA CYS A 414 12.88 5.60 26.46
C CYS A 414 12.84 4.93 25.08
N SER A 415 11.70 4.33 24.75
CA SER A 415 11.46 3.78 23.41
C SER A 415 11.46 4.92 22.38
N PRO A 416 12.19 4.80 21.25
CA PRO A 416 12.12 5.77 20.14
C PRO A 416 10.70 6.02 19.64
N ASP A 417 9.92 4.96 19.56
CA ASP A 417 8.53 4.99 19.11
C ASP A 417 7.64 5.81 20.07
N ALA A 418 7.63 5.43 21.36
CA ALA A 418 6.91 6.18 22.38
C ALA A 418 7.36 7.65 22.50
N PHE A 419 8.66 7.93 22.30
CA PHE A 419 9.19 9.29 22.28
C PHE A 419 8.57 10.12 21.14
N VAL A 420 8.49 9.55 19.94
CA VAL A 420 7.87 10.21 18.78
C VAL A 420 6.37 10.41 19.02
N GLN A 421 5.66 9.42 19.57
CA GLN A 421 4.24 9.57 19.92
C GLN A 421 3.99 10.70 20.92
N MET A 422 4.82 10.84 21.94
CA MET A 422 4.72 11.94 22.90
C MET A 422 5.08 13.29 22.27
N ALA A 423 6.03 13.32 21.34
CA ALA A 423 6.35 14.53 20.57
C ALA A 423 5.18 14.96 19.68
N LEU A 424 4.46 14.02 19.05
CA LEU A 424 3.25 14.30 18.28
C LEU A 424 2.13 14.85 19.17
N GLN A 425 1.87 14.22 20.31
CA GLN A 425 0.89 14.69 21.30
C GLN A 425 1.22 16.12 21.79
N ALA A 426 2.48 16.38 22.15
CA ALA A 426 2.91 17.70 22.60
C ALA A 426 2.82 18.76 21.49
N THR A 427 3.15 18.38 20.25
CA THR A 427 3.04 19.28 19.09
C THR A 427 1.59 19.65 18.84
N PHE A 428 0.68 18.67 18.81
CA PHE A 428 -0.74 18.91 18.58
C PHE A 428 -1.32 19.82 19.67
N PHE A 429 -1.04 19.51 20.95
CA PHE A 429 -1.53 20.32 22.07
C PHE A 429 -1.03 21.77 21.99
N ARG A 430 0.24 22.01 21.61
CA ARG A 430 0.78 23.37 21.45
C ARG A 430 0.17 24.15 20.28
N LEU A 431 -0.24 23.48 19.22
CA LEU A 431 -0.81 24.13 18.03
C LEU A 431 -2.30 24.44 18.22
N HIS A 432 -3.02 23.60 18.96
CA HIS A 432 -4.47 23.63 19.01
C HIS A 432 -5.05 23.91 20.41
N ASP A 433 -4.24 23.92 21.46
CA ASP A 433 -4.65 24.03 22.87
C ASP A 433 -5.66 22.94 23.29
N GLU A 434 -5.62 21.80 22.61
CA GLU A 434 -6.60 20.71 22.76
C GLU A 434 -5.91 19.34 22.74
N LEU A 435 -6.51 18.37 23.44
CA LEU A 435 -6.13 16.96 23.37
C LEU A 435 -6.90 16.30 22.23
N THR A 436 -6.27 15.36 21.53
CA THR A 436 -6.91 14.62 20.43
C THR A 436 -6.74 13.10 20.57
N PRO A 437 -7.75 12.29 20.22
CA PRO A 437 -7.57 10.85 20.06
C PRO A 437 -6.45 10.56 19.06
N VAL A 438 -5.58 9.61 19.39
CA VAL A 438 -4.52 9.14 18.49
C VAL A 438 -4.64 7.64 18.29
N TYR A 439 -4.61 7.26 17.03
CA TYR A 439 -4.51 5.88 16.56
C TYR A 439 -3.06 5.61 16.19
N GLU A 440 -2.52 4.52 16.72
CA GLU A 440 -1.22 3.98 16.35
C GLU A 440 -1.35 2.48 16.10
N THR A 441 -0.85 2.02 14.96
CA THR A 441 -0.94 0.61 14.56
C THR A 441 -0.02 -0.26 15.43
N ALA A 442 -0.58 -1.27 16.09
CA ALA A 442 0.16 -2.36 16.70
C ALA A 442 -0.02 -3.65 15.89
N SER A 443 1.07 -4.26 15.44
CA SER A 443 1.00 -5.54 14.74
C SER A 443 0.58 -6.67 15.68
N THR A 444 -0.36 -7.51 15.24
CA THR A 444 -0.79 -8.72 15.95
C THR A 444 -0.25 -9.99 15.31
N ARG A 445 0.81 -9.91 14.49
CA ARG A 445 1.42 -11.05 13.78
C ARG A 445 2.03 -12.13 14.70
N LEU A 446 2.01 -11.96 16.02
CA LEU A 446 2.26 -13.06 16.96
C LEU A 446 1.14 -14.12 16.95
N PHE A 447 -0.01 -13.77 16.39
CA PHE A 447 -1.17 -14.63 16.24
C PHE A 447 -1.38 -14.97 14.77
N ARG A 448 -1.94 -16.16 14.53
CA ARG A 448 -2.28 -16.67 13.21
C ARG A 448 -3.27 -15.75 12.50
N HIS A 449 -2.95 -15.35 11.28
CA HIS A 449 -3.63 -14.37 10.45
C HIS A 449 -3.88 -13.04 11.20
N GLY A 450 -2.92 -12.68 12.06
CA GLY A 450 -2.93 -11.44 12.79
C GLY A 450 -2.66 -10.25 11.87
N ARG A 451 -3.55 -9.26 11.93
CA ARG A 451 -3.40 -7.96 11.27
C ARG A 451 -2.90 -6.91 12.27
N THR A 452 -3.81 -6.07 12.74
CA THR A 452 -3.49 -4.93 13.61
C THR A 452 -4.45 -4.79 14.78
N GLU A 453 -3.97 -4.14 15.83
CA GLU A 453 -4.76 -3.57 16.92
C GLU A 453 -4.38 -2.09 17.09
N THR A 454 -5.26 -1.31 17.70
CA THR A 454 -5.08 0.11 18.00
C THR A 454 -4.35 0.33 19.31
N THR A 455 -3.14 0.89 19.23
CA THR A 455 -2.54 1.60 20.36
C THR A 455 -3.15 2.99 20.45
N ARG A 456 -3.69 3.34 21.62
CA ARG A 456 -4.23 4.68 21.90
C ARG A 456 -3.19 5.49 22.67
N SER A 457 -2.40 6.28 21.95
CA SER A 457 -1.25 7.01 22.53
C SER A 457 -1.69 8.19 23.42
N LEU A 458 -2.93 8.67 23.27
CA LEU A 458 -3.57 9.54 24.26
C LEU A 458 -4.00 8.70 25.49
N SER A 459 -3.45 9.05 26.64
CA SER A 459 -3.69 8.44 27.94
C SER A 459 -3.73 9.53 29.01
N ASN A 460 -4.19 9.21 30.22
CA ASN A 460 -4.11 10.16 31.34
C ASN A 460 -2.68 10.66 31.60
N ALA A 461 -1.67 9.80 31.42
CA ALA A 461 -0.27 10.16 31.63
C ALA A 461 0.24 11.10 30.54
N SER A 462 -0.07 10.84 29.27
CA SER A 462 0.32 11.72 28.17
C SER A 462 -0.44 13.05 28.20
N ALA A 463 -1.72 13.04 28.56
CA ALA A 463 -2.50 14.26 28.80
C ALA A 463 -1.91 15.13 29.93
N ALA A 464 -1.52 14.52 31.06
CA ALA A 464 -0.87 15.24 32.15
C ALA A 464 0.51 15.79 31.73
N PHE A 465 1.27 15.01 30.94
CA PHE A 465 2.55 15.43 30.41
C PHE A 465 2.43 16.66 29.50
N VAL A 466 1.55 16.65 28.50
CA VAL A 466 1.45 17.78 27.55
C VAL A 466 0.89 19.04 28.19
N ARG A 467 0.03 18.93 29.21
CA ARG A 467 -0.48 20.09 29.98
C ARG A 467 0.57 20.71 30.90
N ALA A 468 1.62 19.97 31.24
CA ALA A 468 2.70 20.45 32.10
C ALA A 468 3.87 21.06 31.31
N LEU A 469 3.91 20.86 29.98
CA LEU A 469 4.85 21.49 29.06
C LEU A 469 4.47 22.93 28.76
#